data_AF-A0A060CCS6-F1
#
_entry.id   AF-A0A060CCS6-F1
#
_cell.length_a   1.000
_cell.length_b   1.000
_cell.length_c   1.000
_cell.angle_alpha   90.00
_cell.angle_beta   90.00
_cell.angle_gamma   90.00
#
_symmetry.space_group_name_H-M   'P 1'
#
loop_
_entity.id
_entity.type
_entity.pdbx_description
1 polymer ?
#
loop_
_entity_poly.entity_id
_entity_poly.type
_entity_poly.pdbx_seq_one_letter_code
_entity_poly.pdbx_strand_id
1 'polypeptide(L)'
;SEMDPVSWRRQINPGGKYMPGKPAWYMFDSCQNKRTATVGVMCSAVLWSQNNGLQLQNLTIANNLGDSVDAGTHQAVALRSDGDQVQINNVNILGRQNTFL
;
A
#
# COMPACT_ATOMS: atom_id res chain seq x y z
N SER A 1 7.62 -14.27 -5.80
CA SER A 1 7.13 -14.70 -4.47
C SER A 1 6.67 -13.45 -3.75
N GLU A 2 5.50 -13.47 -3.13
CA GLU A 2 5.00 -12.35 -2.35
C GLU A 2 5.89 -12.04 -1.14
N MET A 3 5.82 -10.80 -0.66
CA MET A 3 6.69 -10.28 0.39
C MET A 3 6.30 -10.78 1.78
N ASP A 4 7.29 -11.24 2.55
CA ASP A 4 7.10 -11.65 3.94
C ASP A 4 6.98 -10.42 4.89
N PRO A 5 6.34 -10.57 6.06
CA PRO A 5 6.16 -9.45 6.99
C PRO A 5 7.44 -8.80 7.52
N VAL A 6 8.56 -9.54 7.65
CA VAL A 6 9.83 -8.99 8.14
C VAL A 6 10.43 -8.05 7.11
N SER A 7 10.53 -8.49 5.85
CA SER A 7 11.01 -7.68 4.73
C SER A 7 10.13 -6.45 4.53
N TRP A 8 8.81 -6.63 4.58
CA TRP A 8 7.85 -5.53 4.46
C TRP A 8 8.06 -4.48 5.55
N ARG A 9 8.16 -4.87 6.82
CA ARG A 9 8.38 -3.91 7.93
C ARG A 9 9.66 -3.10 7.75
N ARG A 10 10.74 -3.77 7.34
CA ARG A 10 12.04 -3.12 7.09
C ARG A 10 11.95 -2.08 5.98
N GLN A 11 11.20 -2.36 4.93
CA GLN A 11 11.04 -1.45 3.79
C GLN A 11 10.10 -0.27 4.11
N ILE A 12 8.99 -0.53 4.81
CA ILE A 12 7.92 0.46 4.99
C ILE A 12 8.17 1.42 6.17
N ASN A 13 8.89 0.98 7.20
CA ASN A 13 9.12 1.77 8.41
C ASN A 13 10.60 2.08 8.72
N PRO A 14 11.41 2.58 7.75
CA PRO A 14 12.76 3.02 8.05
C PRO A 14 12.73 4.22 8.99
N GLY A 15 13.64 4.26 9.97
CA GLY A 15 13.82 5.41 10.87
C GLY A 15 12.64 5.72 11.79
N GLY A 16 11.73 4.77 12.04
CA GLY A 16 10.57 5.01 12.92
C GLY A 16 9.53 5.98 12.33
N LYS A 17 9.32 5.92 11.01
CA LYS A 17 8.27 6.65 10.30
C LYS A 17 6.89 6.46 10.95
N TYR A 18 6.54 5.22 11.26
CA TYR A 18 5.33 4.82 11.98
C TYR A 18 5.72 4.33 13.38
N MET A 19 5.15 4.95 14.42
CA MET A 19 5.39 4.61 15.83
C MET A 19 4.10 4.80 16.64
N PRO A 20 3.94 4.10 17.79
CA PRO A 20 2.83 4.35 18.70
C PRO A 20 2.67 5.84 19.02
N GLY A 21 1.44 6.33 18.99
CA GLY A 21 1.10 7.74 19.20
C GLY A 21 1.20 8.64 17.95
N LYS A 22 1.82 8.18 16.85
CA LYS A 22 1.78 8.91 15.57
C LYS A 22 0.49 8.59 14.78
N PRO A 23 0.00 9.53 13.95
CA PRO A 23 -1.05 9.23 12.98
C PRO A 23 -0.69 8.03 12.10
N ALA A 24 -1.71 7.31 11.63
CA ALA A 24 -1.58 6.10 10.81
C ALA A 24 -0.82 4.92 11.48
N TRP A 25 -0.45 5.01 12.76
CA TRP A 25 0.15 3.87 13.48
C TRP A 25 -0.75 2.64 13.42
N TYR A 26 -2.05 2.79 13.67
CA TYR A 26 -2.99 1.67 13.64
C TYR A 26 -3.07 0.98 12.26
N MET A 27 -2.90 1.74 11.18
CA MET A 27 -2.85 1.21 9.81
C MET A 27 -1.60 0.35 9.63
N PHE A 28 -0.43 0.91 9.96
CA PHE A 28 0.84 0.17 9.92
C PHE A 28 0.80 -1.07 10.82
N ASP A 29 0.28 -0.93 12.04
CA ASP A 29 0.24 -1.96 13.06
C ASP A 29 -0.60 -3.18 12.63
N SER A 30 -1.69 -2.93 11.91
CA SER A 30 -2.55 -3.98 11.33
C SER A 30 -1.83 -4.88 10.30
N CYS A 31 -0.80 -4.36 9.64
CA CYS A 31 0.02 -5.10 8.68
C CYS A 31 1.27 -5.70 9.34
N GLN A 32 1.96 -4.92 10.17
CA GLN A 32 3.25 -5.29 10.76
C GLN A 32 3.12 -6.49 11.72
N ASN A 33 1.99 -6.64 12.41
CA ASN A 33 1.76 -7.72 13.38
C ASN A 33 1.34 -9.06 12.74
N LYS A 34 1.17 -9.12 11.42
CA LYS A 34 0.81 -10.37 10.73
C LYS A 34 1.86 -11.45 10.97
N ARG A 35 1.37 -12.68 11.22
CA ARG A 35 2.18 -13.90 11.46
C ARG A 35 2.05 -14.92 10.32
N THR A 36 1.43 -14.51 9.21
CA THR A 36 1.30 -15.30 7.98
C THR A 36 2.61 -15.32 7.19
N ALA A 37 2.73 -16.23 6.23
CA ALA A 37 3.91 -16.33 5.36
C ALA A 37 4.15 -15.07 4.52
N THR A 38 3.08 -14.40 4.08
CA THR A 38 3.11 -13.17 3.28
C THR A 38 2.30 -12.07 3.97
N VAL A 39 2.59 -10.80 3.68
CA VAL A 39 1.83 -9.67 4.23
C VAL A 39 0.43 -9.53 3.62
N GLY A 40 0.25 -10.04 2.40
CA GLY A 40 -1.00 -10.07 1.63
C GLY A 40 -1.34 -8.76 0.93
N VAL A 41 -2.21 -8.83 -0.10
CA VAL A 41 -2.62 -7.69 -0.95
C VAL A 41 -3.05 -6.44 -0.17
N MET A 42 -3.77 -6.61 0.94
CA MET A 42 -4.30 -5.47 1.71
C MET A 42 -3.20 -4.58 2.32
N CYS A 43 -1.97 -5.08 2.39
CA CYS A 43 -0.80 -4.39 2.90
C CYS A 43 0.24 -4.07 1.82
N SER A 44 -0.03 -4.33 0.54
CA SER A 44 0.91 -4.05 -0.55
C SER A 44 0.74 -2.66 -1.18
N ALA A 45 -0.23 -1.87 -0.71
CA ALA A 45 -0.52 -0.53 -1.21
C ALA A 45 0.65 0.45 -0.97
N VAL A 46 1.04 1.18 -2.03
CA VAL A 46 1.98 2.30 -1.92
C VAL A 46 1.31 3.50 -1.24
N LEU A 47 0.06 3.80 -1.64
CA LEU A 47 -0.79 4.77 -0.96
C LEU A 47 -2.05 4.07 -0.44
N TRP A 48 -2.24 4.07 0.88
CA TRP A 48 -3.47 3.60 1.53
C TRP A 48 -4.09 4.74 2.30
N SER A 49 -5.36 5.05 2.01
CA SER A 49 -6.14 6.05 2.74
C SER A 49 -7.43 5.45 3.30
N GLN A 50 -7.80 5.91 4.49
CA GLN A 50 -9.12 5.69 5.10
C GLN A 50 -9.86 7.01 5.34
N ASN A 51 -9.36 8.10 4.74
CA ASN A 51 -9.91 9.43 4.94
C ASN A 51 -11.17 9.63 4.06
N ASN A 52 -12.31 9.87 4.71
CA ASN A 52 -13.51 10.34 4.03
C ASN A 52 -13.24 11.71 3.41
N GLY A 53 -13.68 11.91 2.17
CA GLY A 53 -13.47 13.14 1.42
C GLY A 53 -12.05 13.34 0.91
N LEU A 54 -11.20 12.31 0.88
CA LEU A 54 -9.86 12.40 0.28
C LEU A 54 -9.95 12.96 -1.15
N GLN A 55 -9.11 13.93 -1.46
CA GLN A 55 -8.95 14.45 -2.81
C GLN A 55 -7.51 14.25 -3.28
N LEU A 56 -7.34 13.56 -4.41
CA LEU A 56 -6.06 13.40 -5.09
C LEU A 56 -6.15 14.08 -6.45
N GLN A 57 -5.19 14.96 -6.75
CA GLN A 57 -5.19 15.72 -8.00
C GLN A 57 -3.80 15.90 -8.59
N ASN A 58 -3.68 15.75 -9.91
CA ASN A 58 -2.50 16.08 -10.71
C ASN A 58 -1.20 15.40 -10.22
N LEU A 59 -1.25 14.09 -9.97
CA LEU A 59 -0.11 13.32 -9.48
C LEU A 59 -0.07 11.91 -10.09
N THR A 60 1.03 11.20 -9.86
CA THR A 60 1.18 9.78 -10.21
C THR A 60 1.44 8.95 -8.95
N ILE A 61 0.70 7.87 -8.78
CA ILE A 61 0.92 6.85 -7.75
C ILE A 61 1.29 5.57 -8.47
N ALA A 62 2.46 5.00 -8.15
CA ALA A 62 2.97 3.81 -8.82
C ALA A 62 3.45 2.78 -7.81
N ASN A 63 3.03 1.52 -7.99
CA ASN A 63 3.71 0.38 -7.37
C ASN A 63 4.74 -0.17 -8.37
N ASN A 64 6.01 0.05 -8.05
CA ASN A 64 7.12 -0.21 -8.96
C ASN A 64 7.60 -1.67 -8.97
N LEU A 65 6.80 -2.63 -8.45
CA LEU A 65 7.13 -4.05 -8.61
C LEU A 65 7.26 -4.41 -10.10
N GLY A 66 6.37 -3.88 -10.95
CA GLY A 66 6.50 -3.92 -12.40
C GLY A 66 6.79 -5.31 -12.96
N ASP A 67 7.72 -5.36 -13.92
CA ASP A 67 8.14 -6.60 -14.60
C ASP A 67 9.36 -7.27 -13.93
N SER A 68 9.66 -6.90 -12.67
CA SER A 68 10.74 -7.54 -11.90
C SER A 68 10.39 -8.94 -11.40
N VAL A 69 9.15 -9.37 -11.63
CA VAL A 69 8.57 -10.65 -11.22
C VAL A 69 8.08 -11.43 -12.44
N ASP A 70 7.98 -12.75 -12.29
CA ASP A 70 7.41 -13.62 -13.33
C ASP A 70 5.89 -13.37 -13.52
N ALA A 71 5.28 -14.09 -14.47
CA ALA A 71 3.86 -13.98 -14.81
C ALA A 71 2.89 -14.63 -13.80
N GLY A 72 3.39 -15.11 -12.66
CA GLY A 72 2.60 -15.68 -11.58
C GLY A 72 1.85 -14.64 -10.75
N THR A 73 1.35 -15.06 -9.58
CA THR A 73 0.65 -14.16 -8.66
C THR A 73 1.65 -13.32 -7.87
N HIS A 74 1.60 -12.00 -8.07
CA HIS A 74 2.38 -11.00 -7.34
C HIS A 74 1.54 -9.74 -7.11
N GLN A 75 0.79 -9.75 -6.01
CA GLN A 75 -0.17 -8.71 -5.68
C GLN A 75 0.53 -7.39 -5.27
N ALA A 76 0.34 -6.31 -6.03
CA ALA A 76 1.09 -5.07 -5.85
C ALA A 76 0.21 -3.83 -6.07
N VAL A 77 -0.44 -3.38 -4.99
CA VAL A 77 -1.40 -2.28 -5.03
C VAL A 77 -0.67 -0.95 -5.12
N ALA A 78 -1.08 -0.07 -6.03
CA ALA A 78 -0.57 1.29 -6.11
C ALA A 78 -1.38 2.21 -5.19
N LEU A 79 -2.70 2.22 -5.36
CA LEU A 79 -3.63 2.98 -4.54
C LEU A 79 -4.66 2.05 -3.87
N ARG A 80 -4.89 2.26 -2.58
CA ARG A 80 -6.02 1.71 -1.83
C ARG A 80 -6.79 2.83 -1.14
N SER A 81 -8.10 2.90 -1.33
CA SER A 81 -8.94 3.90 -0.67
C SER A 81 -10.17 3.28 0.00
N ASP A 82 -10.25 3.37 1.34
CA ASP A 82 -11.37 2.85 2.13
C ASP A 82 -12.36 3.97 2.57
N GLY A 83 -12.07 5.23 2.27
CA GLY A 83 -12.89 6.37 2.68
C GLY A 83 -14.12 6.59 1.78
N ASP A 84 -15.15 7.23 2.33
CA ASP A 84 -16.34 7.66 1.57
C ASP A 84 -16.13 9.03 0.89
N GLN A 85 -16.87 9.31 -0.18
CA GLN A 85 -16.84 10.59 -0.93
C GLN A 85 -15.45 11.00 -1.46
N VAL A 86 -14.63 10.02 -1.83
CA VAL A 86 -13.27 10.23 -2.34
C VAL A 86 -13.31 10.73 -3.78
N GLN A 87 -12.44 11.68 -4.11
CA GLN A 87 -12.30 12.25 -5.45
C GLN A 87 -10.88 12.07 -5.96
N ILE A 88 -10.75 11.45 -7.12
CA ILE A 88 -9.47 11.22 -7.80
C ILE A 88 -9.58 11.89 -9.17
N ASN A 89 -8.86 12.99 -9.35
CA ASN A 89 -9.00 13.83 -10.54
C ASN A 89 -7.64 14.03 -11.23
N ASN A 90 -7.53 13.65 -12.49
CA ASN A 90 -6.27 13.76 -13.24
C ASN A 90 -5.08 13.10 -12.50
N VAL A 91 -5.25 11.84 -12.09
CA VAL A 91 -4.23 11.05 -11.38
C VAL A 91 -3.89 9.82 -12.21
N ASN A 92 -2.58 9.57 -12.39
CA ASN A 92 -2.12 8.31 -12.97
C ASN A 92 -1.92 7.29 -11.84
N ILE A 93 -2.54 6.11 -11.96
CA ILE A 93 -2.37 5.01 -11.01
C ILE A 93 -1.74 3.85 -11.77
N LEU A 94 -0.46 3.57 -11.49
CA LEU A 94 0.36 2.67 -12.29
C LEU A 94 0.77 1.42 -11.51
N GLY A 95 0.67 0.27 -12.15
CA GLY A 95 1.04 -1.01 -11.54
C GLY A 95 0.79 -2.19 -12.49
N ARG A 96 0.74 -3.39 -11.92
CA ARG A 96 0.39 -4.64 -12.60
C ARG A 96 -0.85 -5.24 -11.93
N GLN A 97 -0.67 -6.31 -11.15
CA GLN A 97 -1.76 -6.99 -10.46
C GLN A 97 -2.27 -6.16 -9.26
N ASN A 98 -3.60 -5.95 -9.18
CA ASN A 98 -4.28 -5.19 -8.12
C ASN A 98 -3.89 -3.70 -8.03
N THR A 99 -3.56 -3.06 -9.16
CA THR A 99 -3.10 -1.66 -9.21
C THR A 99 -3.95 -0.66 -8.40
N PHE A 100 -5.28 -0.81 -8.38
CA PHE A 100 -6.19 0.04 -7.59
C PHE A 100 -7.19 -0.83 -6.82
N LEU A 101 -7.34 -0.55 -5.51
CA LEU A 101 -8.30 -1.18 -4.60
C LEU A 101 -9.20 -0.17 -3.88
#